data_AF-A0A8H9WQV4-F1
#
_entry.id   AF-A0A8H9WQV4-F1
#
_cell.length_a   1.000
_cell.length_b   1.000
_cell.length_c   1.000
_cell.angle_alpha   90.00
_cell.angle_beta   90.00
_cell.angle_gamma   90.00
#
_symmetry.space_group_name_H-M   'P 1'
#
loop_
_entity.id
_entity.type
_entity.pdbx_description
1 polymer ?
#
loop_
_entity_poly.entity_id
_entity_poly.type
_entity_poly.pdbx_seq_one_letter_code
_entity_poly.pdbx_strand_id
1 'polypeptide(L)'
;MSDNGRVVRVASGQGFWGDDLEAPVRQVEGGPIDYLMLDYLAEVTMSIMQKQRARDPNAGYARDFVSLMQRIFPACIKQGVRVVTNAGGVNPRGCAEALAEAGRTAGVAGRATVGLVTGDDLMDRLDSLLGEGHELRHMETGAPLCEVRERVQSANAYIGAAPIVRALEFGADVIVTGRSTDTALTYGPLMHEFGWAVDDVDQIAAGVVAGHINECGAQSTGGNCMIDWWQVPDLAAVGFPIVEVGADGAFVVTKHHGSGGWVTRASVTEQILYEMGDPTTYITPDVIVDFTSIQLDDQGDDRVRVHGITGRARTDFLKVSIAYSAGWKATGTLTYSWPDAAAKAKAADRVLRERLDRLGLRFDEMRTELVGWDSTHGALAGEPPADLPEVQLRVGVRADERASVERFTREIAPLVLTGPPSVTGFAGGRPRVQEIMAYWPALIERSVVEPHLVVDVKEV
;
A
#
# COMPACT_ATOMS: atom_id res chain seq x y z
N MET A 1 -39.65 4.61 1.71
CA MET A 1 -39.65 4.29 3.15
C MET A 1 -38.26 4.69 3.63
N SER A 2 -38.16 5.65 4.54
CA SER A 2 -36.89 6.25 4.97
C SER A 2 -35.96 5.21 5.60
N ASP A 3 -34.77 5.06 5.03
CA ASP A 3 -33.71 4.08 5.29
C ASP A 3 -32.97 4.28 6.65
N ASN A 4 -33.66 4.82 7.65
CA ASN A 4 -33.06 5.43 8.85
C ASN A 4 -32.46 4.46 9.88
N GLY A 5 -32.11 3.22 9.48
CA GLY A 5 -31.52 2.23 10.38
C GLY A 5 -30.71 1.13 9.71
N ARG A 6 -30.50 1.18 8.38
CA ARG A 6 -29.64 0.21 7.69
C ARG A 6 -28.18 0.54 7.96
N VAL A 7 -27.43 -0.45 8.43
CA VAL A 7 -25.98 -0.36 8.69
C VAL A 7 -25.28 -1.35 7.77
N VAL A 8 -24.25 -0.87 7.07
CA VAL A 8 -23.36 -1.70 6.23
C VAL A 8 -22.03 -1.86 6.95
N ARG A 9 -21.55 -3.10 7.03
CA ARG A 9 -20.31 -3.48 7.71
C ARG A 9 -19.24 -3.81 6.69
N VAL A 10 -18.24 -2.95 6.59
CA VAL A 10 -17.06 -3.21 5.74
C VAL A 10 -15.89 -3.54 6.64
N ALA A 11 -15.36 -4.75 6.50
CA ALA A 11 -14.23 -5.25 7.27
C ALA A 11 -12.94 -5.13 6.47
N SER A 12 -11.88 -4.72 7.16
CA SER A 12 -10.51 -4.79 6.64
C SER A 12 -9.99 -6.21 6.72
N GLY A 13 -9.58 -6.79 5.61
CA GLY A 13 -8.87 -8.07 5.62
C GLY A 13 -7.36 -7.93 5.40
N GLN A 14 -6.90 -6.83 4.80
CA GLN A 14 -5.50 -6.70 4.38
C GLN A 14 -5.13 -5.23 4.12
N GLY A 15 -3.96 -4.80 4.61
CA GLY A 15 -3.44 -3.45 4.40
C GLY A 15 -2.31 -3.30 3.38
N PHE A 16 -1.62 -4.39 3.00
CA PHE A 16 -0.61 -4.39 1.94
C PHE A 16 -0.28 -5.82 1.48
N TRP A 17 0.46 -5.96 0.37
CA TRP A 17 0.96 -7.27 -0.05
C TRP A 17 2.07 -7.81 0.88
N GLY A 18 1.74 -8.83 1.66
CA GLY A 18 2.63 -9.44 2.67
C GLY A 18 2.17 -9.25 4.12
N ASP A 19 0.96 -8.72 4.32
CA ASP A 19 0.29 -8.62 5.63
C ASP A 19 -0.16 -10.00 6.17
N ASP A 20 -0.88 -10.02 7.30
CA ASP A 20 -1.41 -11.24 7.93
C ASP A 20 -2.44 -11.97 7.03
N LEU A 21 -2.02 -13.08 6.43
CA LEU A 21 -2.84 -13.93 5.57
C LEU A 21 -4.01 -14.62 6.29
N GLU A 22 -3.98 -14.69 7.62
CA GLU A 22 -5.08 -15.28 8.41
C GLU A 22 -6.14 -14.22 8.79
N ALA A 23 -5.83 -12.92 8.71
CA ALA A 23 -6.79 -11.86 9.06
C ALA A 23 -8.08 -11.88 8.23
N PRO A 24 -8.04 -12.04 6.88
CA PRO A 24 -9.26 -12.17 6.07
C PRO A 24 -10.12 -13.38 6.47
N VAL A 25 -9.47 -14.49 6.85
CA VAL A 25 -10.17 -15.70 7.28
C VAL A 25 -10.91 -15.43 8.59
N ARG A 26 -10.22 -14.84 9.58
CA ARG A 26 -10.82 -14.46 10.86
C ARG A 26 -11.95 -13.44 10.67
N GLN A 27 -11.84 -12.53 9.72
CA GLN A 27 -12.91 -11.57 9.42
C GLN A 27 -14.18 -12.25 8.91
N VAL A 28 -14.05 -13.16 7.93
CA VAL A 28 -15.19 -13.88 7.36
C VAL A 28 -15.78 -14.89 8.34
N GLU A 29 -14.96 -15.56 9.15
CA GLU A 29 -15.43 -16.55 10.13
C GLU A 29 -15.95 -15.92 11.43
N GLY A 30 -15.46 -14.74 11.79
CA GLY A 30 -15.80 -14.02 13.01
C GLY A 30 -17.24 -13.49 13.01
N GLY A 31 -17.65 -12.84 11.92
CA GLY A 31 -19.02 -12.37 11.61
C GLY A 31 -19.73 -11.50 12.67
N PRO A 32 -20.80 -10.77 12.29
CA PRO A 32 -21.27 -10.54 10.92
C PRO A 32 -20.53 -9.38 10.23
N ILE A 33 -20.23 -9.54 8.94
CA ILE A 33 -19.73 -8.50 8.04
C ILE A 33 -20.49 -8.60 6.70
N ASP A 34 -20.62 -7.49 5.96
CA ASP A 34 -21.30 -7.48 4.65
C ASP A 34 -20.27 -7.47 3.51
N TYR A 35 -19.18 -6.74 3.70
CA TYR A 35 -18.10 -6.59 2.74
C TYR A 35 -16.74 -6.87 3.40
N LEU A 36 -15.85 -7.48 2.64
CA LEU A 36 -14.44 -7.63 2.96
C LEU A 36 -13.62 -6.85 1.95
N MET A 37 -12.92 -5.81 2.40
CA MET A 37 -11.97 -5.07 1.57
C MET A 37 -10.57 -5.66 1.77
N LEU A 38 -9.81 -5.80 0.67
CA LEU A 38 -8.44 -6.32 0.71
C LEU A 38 -7.53 -5.44 -0.16
N ASP A 39 -6.62 -4.70 0.47
CA ASP A 39 -5.64 -3.88 -0.23
C ASP A 39 -4.29 -4.59 -0.36
N TYR A 40 -3.78 -4.66 -1.58
CA TYR A 40 -2.50 -5.27 -1.93
C TYR A 40 -1.50 -4.27 -2.50
N LEU A 41 -1.95 -3.08 -2.92
CA LEU A 41 -1.17 -2.25 -3.83
C LEU A 41 -0.63 -0.99 -3.14
N ALA A 42 0.70 -0.95 -3.00
CA ALA A 42 1.46 0.28 -2.86
C ALA A 42 2.19 0.62 -4.18
N GLU A 43 2.73 1.83 -4.31
CA GLU A 43 3.54 2.25 -5.46
C GLU A 43 4.69 1.26 -5.73
N VAL A 44 5.33 0.77 -4.67
CA VAL A 44 6.41 -0.21 -4.77
C VAL A 44 5.92 -1.56 -5.31
N THR A 45 4.73 -2.00 -4.88
CA THR A 45 4.14 -3.29 -5.29
C THR A 45 3.90 -3.34 -6.78
N MET A 46 3.35 -2.28 -7.36
CA MET A 46 3.12 -2.17 -8.81
C MET A 46 4.41 -2.40 -9.61
N SER A 47 5.51 -1.81 -9.17
CA SER A 47 6.82 -1.99 -9.82
C SER A 47 7.35 -3.44 -9.72
N ILE A 48 7.09 -4.12 -8.61
CA ILE A 48 7.46 -5.52 -8.42
C ILE A 48 6.63 -6.41 -9.33
N MET A 49 5.31 -6.21 -9.35
CA MET A 49 4.37 -6.97 -10.19
C MET A 49 4.67 -6.77 -11.67
N GLN A 50 5.04 -5.56 -12.09
CA GLN A 50 5.47 -5.30 -13.46
C GLN A 50 6.74 -6.06 -13.84
N LYS A 51 7.73 -6.12 -12.94
CA LYS A 51 8.93 -6.96 -13.16
C LYS A 51 8.61 -8.44 -13.25
N GLN A 52 7.61 -8.92 -12.50
CA GLN A 52 7.13 -10.30 -12.62
C GLN A 52 6.46 -10.51 -13.99
N ARG A 53 5.55 -9.61 -14.39
CA ARG A 53 4.84 -9.67 -15.69
C ARG A 53 5.80 -9.62 -16.89
N ALA A 54 6.86 -8.83 -16.80
CA ALA A 54 7.90 -8.76 -17.83
C ALA A 54 8.69 -10.07 -18.01
N ARG A 55 8.74 -10.92 -16.98
CA ARG A 55 9.38 -12.25 -17.04
C ARG A 55 8.40 -13.36 -17.45
N ASP A 56 7.15 -13.22 -17.02
CA ASP A 56 6.06 -14.16 -17.26
C ASP A 56 4.77 -13.35 -17.52
N PRO A 57 4.25 -13.31 -18.76
CA PRO A 57 3.05 -12.55 -19.09
C PRO A 57 1.80 -12.92 -18.28
N ASN A 58 1.77 -14.12 -17.68
CA ASN A 58 0.68 -14.60 -16.83
C ASN A 58 0.85 -14.18 -15.36
N ALA A 59 1.93 -13.48 -15.00
CA ALA A 59 2.14 -12.92 -13.67
C ALA A 59 1.64 -11.46 -13.59
N GLY A 60 1.94 -10.77 -12.47
CA GLY A 60 1.60 -9.35 -12.30
C GLY A 60 0.38 -9.06 -11.43
N TYR A 61 -0.06 -10.03 -10.64
CA TYR A 61 -1.13 -9.92 -9.64
C TYR A 61 -0.74 -10.67 -8.36
N ALA A 62 -1.45 -10.42 -7.25
CA ALA A 62 -1.19 -11.07 -5.97
C ALA A 62 -1.65 -12.56 -6.00
N ARG A 63 -0.70 -13.50 -6.03
CA ARG A 63 -0.99 -14.94 -6.16
C ARG A 63 -1.50 -15.56 -4.85
N ASP A 64 -1.04 -15.04 -3.73
CA ASP A 64 -1.49 -15.38 -2.38
C ASP A 64 -2.97 -15.04 -2.18
N PHE A 65 -3.46 -13.94 -2.76
CA PHE A 65 -4.90 -13.62 -2.79
C PHE A 65 -5.75 -14.75 -3.39
N VAL A 66 -5.30 -15.37 -4.48
CA VAL A 66 -6.04 -16.48 -5.12
C VAL A 66 -6.11 -17.69 -4.20
N SER A 67 -5.00 -18.03 -3.55
CA SER A 67 -4.97 -19.12 -2.56
C SER A 67 -5.85 -18.83 -1.34
N LEU A 68 -5.85 -17.59 -0.86
CA LEU A 68 -6.75 -17.14 0.20
C LEU A 68 -8.22 -17.28 -0.23
N MET A 69 -8.59 -16.75 -1.39
CA MET A 69 -9.96 -16.81 -1.89
C MET A 69 -10.43 -18.25 -2.06
N GLN A 70 -9.58 -19.17 -2.54
CA GLN A 70 -9.92 -20.59 -2.60
C GLN A 70 -10.35 -21.15 -1.23
N ARG A 71 -9.73 -20.69 -0.14
CA ARG A 71 -10.08 -21.11 1.24
C ARG A 71 -11.38 -20.47 1.71
N ILE A 72 -11.57 -19.17 1.51
CA ILE A 72 -12.70 -18.42 2.10
C ILE A 72 -13.94 -18.36 1.19
N PHE A 73 -13.84 -18.71 -0.08
CA PHE A 73 -14.95 -18.61 -1.05
C PHE A 73 -16.25 -19.25 -0.55
N PRO A 74 -16.25 -20.51 -0.07
CA PRO A 74 -17.47 -21.17 0.37
C PRO A 74 -18.11 -20.45 1.56
N ALA A 75 -17.29 -19.90 2.47
CA ALA A 75 -17.77 -19.16 3.63
C ALA A 75 -18.36 -17.80 3.21
N CYS A 76 -17.71 -17.09 2.27
CA CYS A 76 -18.21 -15.83 1.74
C CYS A 76 -19.61 -16.01 1.12
N ILE A 77 -19.77 -16.98 0.23
CA ILE A 77 -21.08 -17.26 -0.42
C ILE A 77 -22.13 -17.71 0.58
N LYS A 78 -21.77 -18.55 1.55
CA LYS A 78 -22.73 -19.01 2.58
C LYS A 78 -23.23 -17.85 3.44
N GLN A 79 -22.37 -16.88 3.74
CA GLN A 79 -22.67 -15.76 4.63
C GLN A 79 -23.17 -14.51 3.88
N GLY A 80 -23.09 -14.50 2.54
CA GLY A 80 -23.41 -13.33 1.72
C GLY A 80 -22.36 -12.22 1.78
N VAL A 81 -21.12 -12.55 2.15
CA VAL A 81 -20.01 -11.58 2.19
C VAL A 81 -19.48 -11.36 0.78
N ARG A 82 -19.43 -10.10 0.34
CA ARG A 82 -18.82 -9.69 -0.92
C ARG A 82 -17.38 -9.21 -0.70
N VAL A 83 -16.50 -9.47 -1.65
CA VAL A 83 -15.07 -9.13 -1.55
C VAL A 83 -14.72 -8.06 -2.58
N VAL A 84 -14.02 -7.00 -2.17
CA VAL A 84 -13.53 -5.95 -3.07
C VAL A 84 -12.02 -5.78 -2.87
N THR A 85 -11.26 -5.87 -3.97
CA THR A 85 -9.81 -5.83 -3.90
C THR A 85 -9.14 -5.18 -5.11
N ASN A 86 -7.93 -4.69 -4.91
CA ASN A 86 -7.00 -4.27 -5.97
C ASN A 86 -5.87 -5.30 -6.20
N ALA A 87 -6.03 -6.55 -5.74
CA ALA A 87 -5.09 -7.65 -5.93
C ALA A 87 -4.71 -7.94 -7.39
N GLY A 88 -5.47 -7.41 -8.36
CA GLY A 88 -5.22 -7.55 -9.78
C GLY A 88 -3.92 -6.88 -10.25
N GLY A 89 -3.44 -5.86 -9.52
CA GLY A 89 -2.16 -5.21 -9.82
C GLY A 89 -2.07 -4.74 -11.27
N VAL A 90 -1.01 -5.17 -11.96
CA VAL A 90 -0.79 -4.88 -13.39
C VAL A 90 -1.37 -5.96 -14.32
N ASN A 91 -2.01 -7.00 -13.79
CA ASN A 91 -2.67 -8.05 -14.57
C ASN A 91 -4.02 -8.47 -13.94
N PRO A 92 -5.00 -7.55 -13.86
CA PRO A 92 -6.31 -7.86 -13.29
C PRO A 92 -7.05 -8.97 -14.04
N ARG A 93 -6.84 -9.09 -15.37
CA ARG A 93 -7.42 -10.18 -16.18
C ARG A 93 -6.92 -11.56 -15.72
N GLY A 94 -5.60 -11.73 -15.59
CA GLY A 94 -5.02 -12.99 -15.11
C GLY A 94 -5.45 -13.32 -13.68
N CYS A 95 -5.60 -12.30 -12.82
CA CYS A 95 -6.13 -12.48 -11.47
C CYS A 95 -7.59 -13.00 -11.48
N ALA A 96 -8.46 -12.40 -12.27
CA ALA A 96 -9.86 -12.81 -12.39
C ALA A 96 -10.02 -14.24 -12.95
N GLU A 97 -9.20 -14.63 -13.92
CA GLU A 97 -9.17 -16.00 -14.46
C GLU A 97 -8.72 -17.02 -13.40
N ALA A 98 -7.67 -16.69 -12.65
CA ALA A 98 -7.17 -17.53 -11.56
C ALA A 98 -8.20 -17.64 -10.41
N LEU A 99 -8.93 -16.58 -10.10
CA LEU A 99 -10.02 -16.60 -9.13
C LEU A 99 -11.18 -17.50 -9.55
N ALA A 100 -11.58 -17.44 -10.81
CA ALA A 100 -12.65 -18.31 -11.31
C ALA A 100 -12.25 -19.79 -11.17
N GLU A 101 -10.99 -20.14 -11.48
CA GLU A 101 -10.50 -21.50 -11.26
C GLU A 101 -10.42 -21.89 -9.77
N ALA A 102 -9.98 -20.97 -8.92
CA ALA A 102 -9.96 -21.17 -7.47
C ALA A 102 -11.37 -21.41 -6.93
N GLY A 103 -12.37 -20.66 -7.38
CA GLY A 103 -13.77 -20.84 -7.00
C GLY A 103 -14.36 -22.16 -7.49
N ARG A 104 -14.05 -22.60 -8.72
CA ARG A 104 -14.41 -23.95 -9.20
C ARG A 104 -13.82 -25.04 -8.32
N THR A 105 -12.54 -24.91 -7.97
CA THR A 105 -11.85 -25.83 -7.07
C THR A 105 -12.44 -25.84 -5.66
N ALA A 106 -12.88 -24.67 -5.17
CA ALA A 106 -13.56 -24.52 -3.89
C ALA A 106 -15.03 -25.01 -3.89
N GLY A 107 -15.55 -25.45 -5.04
CA GLY A 107 -16.89 -26.02 -5.18
C GLY A 107 -18.00 -24.97 -5.22
N VAL A 108 -17.70 -23.71 -5.53
CA VAL A 108 -18.71 -22.62 -5.67
C VAL A 108 -19.09 -22.34 -7.13
N ALA A 109 -18.70 -23.22 -8.06
CA ALA A 109 -19.05 -23.10 -9.48
C ALA A 109 -20.55 -22.88 -9.67
N GLY A 110 -20.93 -21.88 -10.46
CA GLY A 110 -22.33 -21.49 -10.70
C GLY A 110 -23.09 -20.94 -9.50
N ARG A 111 -22.39 -20.62 -8.39
CA ARG A 111 -22.96 -19.99 -7.19
C ARG A 111 -22.26 -18.68 -6.82
N ALA A 112 -21.30 -18.26 -7.66
CA ALA A 112 -20.44 -17.13 -7.43
C ALA A 112 -20.08 -16.45 -8.74
N THR A 113 -19.80 -15.16 -8.66
CA THR A 113 -19.40 -14.33 -9.78
C THR A 113 -18.16 -13.51 -9.44
N VAL A 114 -17.30 -13.33 -10.45
CA VAL A 114 -16.09 -12.49 -10.37
C VAL A 114 -16.30 -11.27 -11.26
N GLY A 115 -16.28 -10.09 -10.65
CA GLY A 115 -16.21 -8.80 -11.32
C GLY A 115 -14.77 -8.40 -11.60
N LEU A 116 -14.47 -8.04 -12.83
CA LEU A 116 -13.18 -7.58 -13.31
C LEU A 116 -13.28 -6.13 -13.71
N VAL A 117 -12.43 -5.28 -13.15
CA VAL A 117 -12.26 -3.88 -13.55
C VAL A 117 -10.92 -3.70 -14.26
N THR A 118 -10.95 -3.09 -15.44
CA THR A 118 -9.76 -2.76 -16.26
C THR A 118 -9.86 -1.35 -16.85
N GLY A 119 -8.76 -0.84 -17.40
CA GLY A 119 -8.70 0.46 -18.08
C GLY A 119 -7.85 1.51 -17.36
N ASP A 120 -7.31 1.17 -16.19
CA ASP A 120 -6.35 2.00 -15.44
C ASP A 120 -4.94 1.99 -16.05
N ASP A 121 -4.55 0.92 -16.75
CA ASP A 121 -3.25 0.79 -17.42
C ASP A 121 -3.19 1.68 -18.68
N LEU A 122 -2.31 2.67 -18.63
CA LEU A 122 -2.09 3.65 -19.69
C LEU A 122 -0.94 3.27 -20.62
N MET A 123 -0.19 2.19 -20.35
CA MET A 123 1.05 1.88 -21.07
C MET A 123 0.87 1.82 -22.59
N ASP A 124 -0.19 1.14 -23.06
CA ASP A 124 -0.45 0.98 -24.50
C ASP A 124 -0.85 2.30 -25.19
N ARG A 125 -1.31 3.30 -24.43
CA ARG A 125 -1.76 4.60 -24.93
C ARG A 125 -0.81 5.74 -24.58
N LEU A 126 0.25 5.47 -23.83
CA LEU A 126 1.12 6.48 -23.22
C LEU A 126 1.71 7.43 -24.27
N ASP A 127 2.18 6.90 -25.40
CA ASP A 127 2.76 7.72 -26.47
C ASP A 127 1.72 8.56 -27.21
N SER A 128 0.50 8.05 -27.39
CA SER A 128 -0.61 8.83 -27.97
C SER A 128 -0.96 9.99 -27.07
N LEU A 129 -1.12 9.72 -25.77
CA LEU A 129 -1.44 10.74 -24.76
C LEU A 129 -0.37 11.85 -24.72
N LEU A 130 0.92 11.47 -24.76
CA LEU A 130 2.02 12.44 -24.85
C LEU A 130 1.95 13.26 -26.15
N GLY A 131 1.63 12.62 -27.28
CA GLY A 131 1.45 13.27 -28.59
C GLY A 131 0.24 14.22 -28.66
N GLU A 132 -0.79 13.95 -27.85
CA GLU A 132 -1.99 14.79 -27.69
C GLU A 132 -1.77 15.99 -26.75
N GLY A 133 -0.59 16.08 -26.11
CA GLY A 133 -0.20 17.19 -25.24
C GLY A 133 -0.32 16.91 -23.75
N HIS A 134 -0.67 15.68 -23.34
CA HIS A 134 -0.65 15.28 -21.93
C HIS A 134 0.78 14.97 -21.48
N GLU A 135 1.55 15.98 -21.14
CA GLU A 135 2.98 15.87 -20.81
C GLU A 135 3.30 15.05 -19.55
N LEU A 136 2.28 14.70 -18.74
CA LEU A 136 2.39 13.91 -17.51
C LEU A 136 3.52 14.43 -16.61
N ARG A 137 3.52 15.74 -16.38
CA ARG A 137 4.58 16.41 -15.62
C ARG A 137 4.68 15.86 -14.21
N HIS A 138 5.91 15.67 -13.74
CA HIS A 138 6.18 15.24 -12.37
C HIS A 138 5.61 16.28 -11.40
N MET A 139 4.79 15.84 -10.45
CA MET A 139 4.04 16.75 -9.56
C MET A 139 4.94 17.68 -8.72
N GLU A 140 6.13 17.22 -8.34
CA GLU A 140 7.07 18.03 -7.53
C GLU A 140 8.06 18.87 -8.35
N THR A 141 8.59 18.35 -9.46
CA THR A 141 9.69 18.99 -10.20
C THR A 141 9.21 19.73 -11.46
N GLY A 142 7.99 19.44 -11.92
CA GLY A 142 7.45 19.98 -13.17
C GLY A 142 8.10 19.43 -14.45
N ALA A 143 9.09 18.53 -14.34
CA ALA A 143 9.74 17.90 -15.49
C ALA A 143 8.72 17.10 -16.31
N PRO A 144 8.77 17.12 -17.66
CA PRO A 144 7.88 16.33 -18.50
C PRO A 144 8.32 14.86 -18.58
N LEU A 145 7.35 13.94 -18.71
CA LEU A 145 7.63 12.49 -18.71
C LEU A 145 8.57 12.05 -19.85
N CYS A 146 8.61 12.81 -20.95
CA CYS A 146 9.47 12.52 -22.09
C CYS A 146 10.97 12.41 -21.72
N GLU A 147 11.42 13.03 -20.62
CA GLU A 147 12.80 12.90 -20.12
C GLU A 147 13.14 11.48 -19.65
N VAL A 148 12.15 10.70 -19.25
CA VAL A 148 12.34 9.34 -18.72
C VAL A 148 11.54 8.28 -19.49
N ARG A 149 10.85 8.67 -20.57
CA ARG A 149 9.88 7.82 -21.29
C ARG A 149 10.45 6.46 -21.71
N GLU A 150 11.67 6.40 -22.22
CA GLU A 150 12.33 5.16 -22.65
C GLU A 150 12.56 4.16 -21.51
N ARG A 151 12.51 4.62 -20.25
CA ARG A 151 12.73 3.80 -19.06
C ARG A 151 11.44 3.46 -18.32
N VAL A 152 10.30 3.98 -18.76
CA VAL A 152 8.98 3.73 -18.14
C VAL A 152 8.62 2.26 -18.32
N GLN A 153 8.23 1.62 -17.22
CA GLN A 153 7.83 0.21 -17.18
C GLN A 153 6.34 0.03 -16.91
N SER A 154 5.71 0.95 -16.17
CA SER A 154 4.26 0.93 -15.91
C SER A 154 3.73 2.36 -15.76
N ALA A 155 2.47 2.56 -16.10
CA ALA A 155 1.73 3.82 -15.94
C ALA A 155 0.26 3.49 -15.66
N ASN A 156 -0.19 3.67 -14.42
CA ASN A 156 -1.55 3.31 -14.02
C ASN A 156 -2.26 4.51 -13.37
N ALA A 157 -3.45 4.84 -13.86
CA ALA A 157 -4.30 5.85 -13.25
C ALA A 157 -4.96 5.32 -11.96
N TYR A 158 -5.05 6.16 -10.94
CA TYR A 158 -5.82 5.85 -9.71
C TYR A 158 -7.29 6.06 -10.00
N ILE A 159 -8.02 4.96 -10.19
CA ILE A 159 -9.46 5.00 -10.44
C ILE A 159 -10.24 5.02 -9.12
N GLY A 160 -11.41 5.63 -9.15
CA GLY A 160 -12.33 5.71 -8.02
C GLY A 160 -13.33 4.55 -7.96
N ALA A 161 -14.44 4.75 -7.25
CA ALA A 161 -15.43 3.72 -6.94
C ALA A 161 -16.42 3.40 -8.07
N ALA A 162 -16.61 4.28 -9.05
CA ALA A 162 -17.61 4.07 -10.11
C ALA A 162 -17.58 2.67 -10.77
N PRO A 163 -16.42 2.11 -11.18
CA PRO A 163 -16.37 0.75 -11.73
C PRO A 163 -16.65 -0.36 -10.69
N ILE A 164 -16.34 -0.12 -9.41
CA ILE A 164 -16.66 -1.04 -8.31
C ILE A 164 -18.19 -1.09 -8.11
N VAL A 165 -18.84 0.08 -8.04
CA VAL A 165 -20.31 0.20 -7.95
C VAL A 165 -20.97 -0.54 -9.11
N ARG A 166 -20.48 -0.33 -10.34
CA ARG A 166 -21.01 -1.00 -11.53
C ARG A 166 -20.84 -2.53 -11.49
N ALA A 167 -19.73 -3.03 -10.96
CA ALA A 167 -19.54 -4.46 -10.79
C ALA A 167 -20.53 -5.06 -9.76
N LEU A 168 -20.80 -4.33 -8.67
CA LEU A 168 -21.79 -4.72 -7.66
C LEU A 168 -23.22 -4.68 -8.22
N GLU A 169 -23.57 -3.70 -9.05
CA GLU A 169 -24.86 -3.63 -9.77
C GLU A 169 -25.08 -4.83 -10.69
N PHE A 170 -24.00 -5.35 -11.30
CA PHE A 170 -24.01 -6.57 -12.08
C PHE A 170 -23.94 -7.85 -11.24
N GLY A 171 -23.98 -7.73 -9.91
CA GLY A 171 -24.10 -8.84 -8.98
C GLY A 171 -22.78 -9.53 -8.63
N ALA A 172 -21.63 -8.89 -8.87
CA ALA A 172 -20.32 -9.47 -8.56
C ALA A 172 -20.17 -9.80 -7.06
N ASP A 173 -19.80 -11.04 -6.76
CA ASP A 173 -19.50 -11.50 -5.38
C ASP A 173 -18.06 -11.17 -4.98
N VAL A 174 -17.13 -11.25 -5.94
CA VAL A 174 -15.72 -10.90 -5.75
C VAL A 174 -15.29 -9.94 -6.86
N ILE A 175 -14.85 -8.74 -6.50
CA ILE A 175 -14.41 -7.71 -7.44
C ILE A 175 -12.91 -7.55 -7.37
N VAL A 176 -12.25 -7.71 -8.52
CA VAL A 176 -10.82 -7.46 -8.69
C VAL A 176 -10.60 -6.27 -9.60
N THR A 177 -9.83 -5.32 -9.10
CA THR A 177 -9.41 -4.13 -9.81
C THR A 177 -7.90 -4.14 -10.08
N GLY A 178 -7.45 -3.31 -11.02
CA GLY A 178 -6.06 -2.89 -11.14
C GLY A 178 -5.74 -1.79 -10.11
N ARG A 179 -5.22 -0.65 -10.55
CA ARG A 179 -4.96 0.49 -9.64
C ARG A 179 -6.24 1.27 -9.30
N SER A 180 -6.98 0.81 -8.31
CA SER A 180 -7.98 1.60 -7.59
C SER A 180 -7.36 2.28 -6.38
N THR A 181 -7.94 3.40 -5.92
CA THR A 181 -7.66 3.86 -4.55
C THR A 181 -8.09 2.80 -3.56
N ASP A 182 -7.26 2.58 -2.56
CA ASP A 182 -7.52 1.82 -1.32
C ASP A 182 -8.86 2.16 -0.68
N THR A 183 -9.14 3.44 -0.46
CA THR A 183 -10.41 3.90 0.16
C THR A 183 -11.64 3.50 -0.65
N ALA A 184 -11.55 3.44 -1.99
CA ALA A 184 -12.66 3.04 -2.87
C ALA A 184 -13.09 1.58 -2.69
N LEU A 185 -12.19 0.73 -2.18
CA LEU A 185 -12.53 -0.65 -1.81
C LEU A 185 -13.54 -0.68 -0.65
N THR A 186 -13.57 0.39 0.17
CA THR A 186 -14.55 0.58 1.24
C THR A 186 -15.76 1.40 0.79
N TYR A 187 -15.56 2.59 0.20
CA TYR A 187 -16.72 3.46 -0.12
C TYR A 187 -17.49 3.06 -1.37
N GLY A 188 -16.91 2.30 -2.30
CA GLY A 188 -17.65 1.75 -3.45
C GLY A 188 -18.83 0.86 -3.04
N PRO A 189 -18.64 -0.14 -2.15
CA PRO A 189 -19.74 -0.84 -1.49
C PRO A 189 -20.78 0.07 -0.85
N LEU A 190 -20.36 1.10 -0.11
CA LEU A 190 -21.29 2.01 0.57
C LEU A 190 -22.15 2.79 -0.42
N MET A 191 -21.54 3.30 -1.50
CA MET A 191 -22.25 3.97 -2.59
C MET A 191 -23.29 3.04 -3.23
N HIS A 192 -22.95 1.77 -3.47
CA HIS A 192 -23.89 0.79 -4.01
C HIS A 192 -25.05 0.51 -3.06
N GLU A 193 -24.77 0.27 -1.78
CA GLU A 193 -25.78 -0.14 -0.81
C GLU A 193 -26.77 0.96 -0.41
N PHE A 194 -26.29 2.20 -0.33
CA PHE A 194 -27.10 3.37 0.02
C PHE A 194 -27.59 4.16 -1.19
N GLY A 195 -27.09 3.85 -2.39
CA GLY A 195 -27.44 4.56 -3.61
C GLY A 195 -26.91 6.00 -3.64
N TRP A 196 -25.79 6.28 -2.98
CA TRP A 196 -25.16 7.60 -2.98
C TRP A 196 -24.75 8.00 -4.40
N ALA A 197 -25.22 9.17 -4.83
CA ALA A 197 -24.87 9.75 -6.11
C ALA A 197 -23.48 10.41 -6.04
N VAL A 198 -22.87 10.62 -7.22
CA VAL A 198 -21.53 11.23 -7.33
C VAL A 198 -21.44 12.66 -6.80
N ASP A 199 -22.58 13.33 -6.65
CA ASP A 199 -22.73 14.69 -6.12
C ASP A 199 -23.14 14.74 -4.64
N ASP A 200 -23.34 13.58 -3.99
CA ASP A 200 -23.51 13.45 -2.53
C ASP A 200 -22.14 13.59 -1.84
N VAL A 201 -21.50 14.74 -1.99
CA VAL A 201 -20.08 14.97 -1.67
C VAL A 201 -19.74 14.69 -0.22
N ASP A 202 -20.63 14.99 0.73
CA ASP A 202 -20.37 14.75 2.16
C ASP A 202 -20.44 13.25 2.49
N GLN A 203 -21.35 12.51 1.86
CA GLN A 203 -21.46 11.06 2.02
C GLN A 203 -20.26 10.33 1.40
N ILE A 204 -19.83 10.75 0.21
CA ILE A 204 -18.61 10.20 -0.41
C ILE A 204 -17.40 10.55 0.45
N ALA A 205 -17.29 11.77 0.97
CA ALA A 205 -16.22 12.16 1.88
C ALA A 205 -16.21 11.31 3.16
N ALA A 206 -17.38 11.06 3.75
CA ALA A 206 -17.51 10.16 4.89
C ALA A 206 -17.07 8.73 4.55
N GLY A 207 -17.44 8.24 3.36
CA GLY A 207 -16.97 6.95 2.85
C GLY A 207 -15.45 6.88 2.67
N VAL A 208 -14.83 7.95 2.16
CA VAL A 208 -13.36 8.04 2.04
C VAL A 208 -12.71 7.99 3.42
N VAL A 209 -13.20 8.74 4.41
CA VAL A 209 -12.65 8.71 5.78
C VAL A 209 -12.84 7.32 6.41
N ALA A 210 -14.00 6.68 6.19
CA ALA A 210 -14.22 5.31 6.62
C ALA A 210 -13.20 4.35 5.96
N GLY A 211 -12.94 4.50 4.66
CA GLY A 211 -11.90 3.75 3.96
C GLY A 211 -10.50 3.98 4.52
N HIS A 212 -10.11 5.24 4.72
CA HIS A 212 -8.79 5.63 5.25
C HIS A 212 -8.52 5.06 6.65
N ILE A 213 -9.57 4.92 7.47
CA ILE A 213 -9.47 4.29 8.80
C ILE A 213 -9.45 2.76 8.73
N ASN A 214 -10.13 2.19 7.73
CA ASN A 214 -10.29 0.74 7.57
C ASN A 214 -9.12 0.09 6.81
N GLU A 215 -8.36 0.84 6.03
CA GLU A 215 -7.15 0.35 5.35
C GLU A 215 -5.94 0.19 6.29
N CYS A 216 -4.78 -0.16 5.73
CA CYS A 216 -3.52 -0.35 6.45
C CYS A 216 -3.54 -1.43 7.55
N GLY A 217 -4.49 -2.37 7.50
CA GLY A 217 -4.54 -3.54 8.38
C GLY A 217 -5.01 -3.18 9.79
N ALA A 218 -4.25 -3.54 10.82
CA ALA A 218 -4.67 -3.39 12.21
C ALA A 218 -4.38 -2.01 12.86
N GLN A 219 -4.08 -0.97 12.07
CA GLN A 219 -3.60 0.30 12.64
C GLN A 219 -4.62 1.00 13.55
N SER A 220 -5.88 1.09 13.10
CA SER A 220 -6.95 1.66 13.91
C SER A 220 -7.38 0.77 15.09
N THR A 221 -6.90 -0.47 15.15
CA THR A 221 -7.19 -1.47 16.19
C THR A 221 -6.01 -1.79 17.12
N GLY A 222 -4.96 -0.95 17.11
CA GLY A 222 -3.82 -1.03 18.05
C GLY A 222 -2.53 -1.59 17.48
N GLY A 223 -2.52 -2.08 16.23
CA GLY A 223 -1.29 -2.31 15.47
C GLY A 223 -0.60 -0.98 15.14
N ASN A 224 0.73 -0.93 15.13
CA ASN A 224 1.51 0.29 14.81
C ASN A 224 1.10 1.56 15.60
N CYS A 225 0.38 1.41 16.72
CA CYS A 225 -0.12 2.51 17.54
C CYS A 225 1.00 2.96 18.48
N MET A 226 1.26 4.26 18.59
CA MET A 226 2.30 4.80 19.47
C MET A 226 1.84 4.84 20.92
N ILE A 227 0.58 5.22 21.14
CA ILE A 227 0.01 5.36 22.47
C ILE A 227 -0.13 3.98 23.14
N ASP A 228 0.52 3.83 24.29
CA ASP A 228 0.45 2.66 25.17
C ASP A 228 0.65 1.31 24.45
N TRP A 229 1.49 1.27 23.42
CA TRP A 229 1.67 0.11 22.53
C TRP A 229 2.01 -1.20 23.25
N TRP A 230 2.72 -1.12 24.39
CA TRP A 230 3.09 -2.27 25.22
C TRP A 230 1.92 -2.81 26.06
N GLN A 231 0.79 -2.11 26.12
CA GLN A 231 -0.41 -2.50 26.85
C GLN A 231 -1.50 -3.06 25.91
N VAL A 232 -1.28 -3.05 24.60
CA VAL A 232 -2.27 -3.54 23.63
C VAL A 232 -2.59 -5.01 23.91
N PRO A 233 -3.86 -5.36 24.20
CA PRO A 233 -4.24 -6.73 24.52
C PRO A 233 -3.97 -7.68 23.34
N ASP A 234 -3.35 -8.84 23.58
CA ASP A 234 -3.14 -9.91 22.59
C ASP A 234 -2.75 -9.40 21.17
N LEU A 235 -1.72 -8.57 21.09
CA LEU A 235 -1.24 -7.99 19.83
C LEU A 235 -0.84 -9.05 18.79
N ALA A 236 -0.50 -10.27 19.23
CA ALA A 236 -0.20 -11.40 18.34
C ALA A 236 -1.42 -11.90 17.56
N ALA A 237 -2.63 -11.72 18.10
CA ALA A 237 -3.91 -12.03 17.46
C ALA A 237 -4.78 -10.78 17.31
N VAL A 238 -4.15 -9.65 16.98
CA VAL A 238 -4.83 -8.35 16.80
C VAL A 238 -5.99 -8.48 15.81
N GLY A 239 -7.16 -7.98 16.21
CA GLY A 239 -8.34 -7.90 15.35
C GLY A 239 -8.19 -6.79 14.33
N PHE A 240 -8.65 -7.01 13.11
CA PHE A 240 -8.66 -5.98 12.07
C PHE A 240 -9.93 -5.14 12.16
N PRO A 241 -9.90 -3.87 11.73
CA PRO A 241 -11.02 -2.96 11.86
C PRO A 241 -12.23 -3.39 11.03
N ILE A 242 -13.39 -2.97 11.51
CA ILE A 242 -14.68 -3.04 10.85
C ILE A 242 -15.29 -1.64 10.97
N VAL A 243 -15.74 -1.08 9.85
CA VAL A 243 -16.54 0.15 9.84
C VAL A 243 -18.02 -0.19 9.68
N GLU A 244 -18.82 0.21 10.65
CA GLU A 244 -20.28 0.08 10.65
C GLU A 244 -20.90 1.42 10.24
N VAL A 245 -21.29 1.54 8.97
CA VAL A 245 -21.66 2.82 8.35
C VAL A 245 -23.18 2.93 8.18
N GLY A 246 -23.74 4.09 8.50
CA GLY A 246 -25.14 4.44 8.22
C GLY A 246 -25.31 5.21 6.90
N ALA A 247 -26.54 5.27 6.40
CA ALA A 247 -26.86 5.94 5.13
C ALA A 247 -26.55 7.45 5.12
N ASP A 248 -26.46 8.09 6.30
CA ASP A 248 -26.08 9.50 6.46
C ASP A 248 -24.57 9.73 6.40
N GLY A 249 -23.76 8.67 6.30
CA GLY A 249 -22.31 8.72 6.30
C GLY A 249 -21.68 8.69 7.70
N ALA A 250 -22.45 8.78 8.79
CA ALA A 250 -21.88 8.56 10.12
C ALA A 250 -21.57 7.08 10.33
N PHE A 251 -20.45 6.77 11.01
CA PHE A 251 -20.02 5.39 11.19
C PHE A 251 -19.37 5.12 12.54
N VAL A 252 -19.22 3.84 12.88
CA VAL A 252 -18.47 3.38 14.05
C VAL A 252 -17.32 2.49 13.59
N VAL A 253 -16.12 2.78 14.08
CA VAL A 253 -14.95 1.92 13.94
C VAL A 253 -14.98 0.93 15.10
N THR A 254 -14.85 -0.35 14.80
CA THR A 254 -14.82 -1.43 15.79
C THR A 254 -14.01 -2.62 15.29
N LYS A 255 -14.02 -3.73 16.03
CA LYS A 255 -13.42 -5.01 15.64
C LYS A 255 -14.28 -6.16 16.15
N HIS A 256 -14.00 -7.39 15.71
CA HIS A 256 -14.68 -8.57 16.23
C HIS A 256 -14.53 -8.68 17.76
N HIS A 257 -15.64 -8.95 18.44
CA HIS A 257 -15.64 -9.16 19.89
C HIS A 257 -14.73 -10.35 20.26
N GLY A 258 -13.85 -10.14 21.24
CA GLY A 258 -12.91 -11.17 21.72
C GLY A 258 -11.64 -11.33 20.88
N SER A 259 -11.49 -10.58 19.79
CA SER A 259 -10.19 -10.45 19.10
C SER A 259 -9.23 -9.54 19.89
N GLY A 260 -7.92 -9.72 19.68
CA GLY A 260 -6.90 -8.86 20.27
C GLY A 260 -6.96 -7.42 19.76
N GLY A 261 -6.08 -6.58 20.26
CA GLY A 261 -6.08 -5.14 20.00
C GLY A 261 -7.08 -4.37 20.85
N TRP A 262 -7.27 -3.11 20.49
CA TRP A 262 -8.29 -2.22 21.04
C TRP A 262 -8.77 -1.22 20.00
N VAL A 263 -9.94 -0.62 20.15
CA VAL A 263 -10.34 0.54 19.34
C VAL A 263 -10.60 1.70 20.27
N THR A 264 -9.73 2.72 20.17
CA THR A 264 -9.78 3.89 21.04
C THR A 264 -9.78 5.15 20.19
N ARG A 265 -10.19 6.28 20.76
CA ARG A 265 -10.06 7.58 20.07
C ARG A 265 -8.61 7.80 19.60
N ALA A 266 -7.63 7.41 20.41
CA ALA A 266 -6.21 7.55 20.09
C ALA A 266 -5.80 6.74 18.84
N SER A 267 -6.11 5.43 18.81
CA SER A 267 -5.74 4.57 17.67
C SER A 267 -6.41 5.02 16.37
N VAL A 268 -7.68 5.43 16.43
CA VAL A 268 -8.40 5.97 15.27
C VAL A 268 -7.80 7.32 14.83
N THR A 269 -7.42 8.18 15.77
CA THR A 269 -6.78 9.47 15.43
C THR A 269 -5.42 9.29 14.78
N GLU A 270 -4.59 8.35 15.27
CA GLU A 270 -3.28 8.06 14.66
C GLU A 270 -3.44 7.60 13.21
N GLN A 271 -4.40 6.70 12.93
CA GLN A 271 -4.68 6.27 11.56
C GLN A 271 -5.22 7.42 10.69
N ILE A 272 -6.09 8.29 11.22
CA ILE A 272 -6.56 9.48 10.49
C ILE A 272 -5.40 10.39 10.07
N LEU A 273 -4.35 10.50 10.89
CA LEU A 273 -3.18 11.34 10.60
C LEU A 273 -2.11 10.63 9.76
N TYR A 274 -2.24 9.32 9.56
CA TYR A 274 -1.31 8.53 8.76
C TYR A 274 -1.31 8.97 7.29
N GLU A 275 -0.12 9.10 6.71
CA GLU A 275 0.10 9.53 5.30
C GLU A 275 -0.63 10.83 4.89
N MET A 276 -0.91 11.70 5.86
CA MET A 276 -1.66 12.94 5.64
C MET A 276 -0.75 14.09 5.20
N GLY A 277 -1.08 14.68 4.06
CA GLY A 277 -0.48 15.93 3.57
C GLY A 277 -1.20 17.16 4.14
N ASP A 278 -1.93 17.89 3.27
CA ASP A 278 -2.81 18.98 3.68
C ASP A 278 -4.18 18.43 4.14
N PRO A 279 -4.53 18.47 5.45
CA PRO A 279 -5.77 17.91 5.94
C PRO A 279 -7.02 18.67 5.47
N THR A 280 -6.89 19.89 4.96
CA THR A 280 -8.05 20.67 4.44
C THR A 280 -8.40 20.32 3.00
N THR A 281 -7.47 19.66 2.29
CA THR A 281 -7.55 19.39 0.85
C THR A 281 -7.01 17.99 0.56
N TYR A 282 -7.59 16.97 1.18
CA TYR A 282 -7.26 15.58 0.87
C TYR A 282 -7.95 15.15 -0.42
N ILE A 283 -7.20 15.07 -1.52
CA ILE A 283 -7.74 14.82 -2.86
C ILE A 283 -7.80 13.33 -3.15
N THR A 284 -9.01 12.82 -3.44
CA THR A 284 -9.22 11.49 -4.02
C THR A 284 -9.81 11.60 -5.43
N PRO A 285 -9.91 10.50 -6.19
CA PRO A 285 -10.58 10.51 -7.50
C PRO A 285 -12.03 10.96 -7.48
N ASP A 286 -12.76 10.75 -6.37
CA ASP A 286 -14.20 10.98 -6.33
C ASP A 286 -14.65 12.13 -5.43
N VAL A 287 -13.78 12.63 -4.53
CA VAL A 287 -14.08 13.79 -3.67
C VAL A 287 -12.81 14.42 -3.11
N ILE A 288 -12.86 15.70 -2.76
CA ILE A 288 -11.85 16.36 -1.93
C ILE A 288 -12.39 16.44 -0.51
N VAL A 289 -11.73 15.77 0.44
CA VAL A 289 -12.18 15.68 1.84
C VAL A 289 -11.51 16.77 2.69
N ASP A 290 -12.29 17.37 3.60
CA ASP A 290 -11.75 18.19 4.68
C ASP A 290 -11.68 17.35 5.97
N PHE A 291 -10.49 16.81 6.25
CA PHE A 291 -10.24 16.00 7.45
C PHE A 291 -10.35 16.82 8.75
N THR A 292 -10.29 18.16 8.68
CA THR A 292 -10.45 19.01 9.87
C THR A 292 -11.90 19.08 10.37
N SER A 293 -12.86 18.63 9.54
CA SER A 293 -14.27 18.57 9.91
C SER A 293 -14.63 17.37 10.81
N ILE A 294 -13.78 16.32 10.81
CA ILE A 294 -14.04 15.04 11.47
C ILE A 294 -14.27 15.23 12.98
N GLN A 295 -15.37 14.67 13.48
CA GLN A 295 -15.67 14.54 14.89
C GLN A 295 -15.56 13.07 15.32
N LEU A 296 -14.95 12.85 16.49
CA LEU A 296 -14.79 11.53 17.10
C LEU A 296 -15.48 11.51 18.46
N ASP A 297 -16.35 10.52 18.69
CA ASP A 297 -16.91 10.22 20.01
C ASP A 297 -16.45 8.83 20.44
N ASP A 298 -15.83 8.76 21.62
CA ASP A 298 -15.47 7.49 22.24
C ASP A 298 -16.74 6.88 22.86
N GLN A 299 -17.12 5.69 22.40
CA GLN A 299 -18.29 4.97 22.90
C GLN A 299 -17.91 3.86 23.89
N GLY A 300 -16.62 3.69 24.19
CA GLY A 300 -16.10 2.58 24.99
C GLY A 300 -16.18 1.24 24.25
N ASP A 301 -15.73 0.17 24.93
CA ASP A 301 -15.86 -1.22 24.48
C ASP A 301 -15.42 -1.47 23.03
N ASP A 302 -14.25 -0.94 22.64
CA ASP A 302 -13.70 -1.03 21.28
C ASP A 302 -14.62 -0.41 20.20
N ARG A 303 -15.21 0.75 20.50
CA ARG A 303 -16.08 1.48 19.57
C ARG A 303 -15.81 2.98 19.59
N VAL A 304 -15.50 3.52 18.42
CA VAL A 304 -15.34 4.97 18.21
C VAL A 304 -16.25 5.42 17.08
N ARG A 305 -17.16 6.35 17.38
CA ARG A 305 -18.04 6.95 16.36
C ARG A 305 -17.33 8.08 15.66
N VAL A 306 -17.45 8.12 14.33
CA VAL A 306 -16.90 9.14 13.45
C VAL A 306 -18.05 9.80 12.70
N HIS A 307 -18.10 11.13 12.69
CA HIS A 307 -19.18 11.89 12.07
C HIS A 307 -18.76 13.33 11.72
N GLY A 308 -19.67 14.10 11.09
CA GLY A 308 -19.44 15.51 10.76
C GLY A 308 -18.49 15.76 9.59
N ILE A 309 -18.18 14.72 8.81
CA ILE A 309 -17.27 14.79 7.67
C ILE A 309 -17.90 15.62 6.56
N THR A 310 -17.11 16.52 5.98
CA THR A 310 -17.52 17.35 4.84
C THR A 310 -16.58 17.20 3.66
N GLY A 311 -17.12 17.38 2.46
CA GLY A 311 -16.40 17.23 1.20
C GLY A 311 -16.61 18.40 0.25
N ARG A 312 -15.78 18.43 -0.80
CA ARG A 312 -15.90 19.30 -1.96
C ARG A 312 -15.82 18.47 -3.23
N ALA A 313 -16.35 19.03 -4.32
CA ALA A 313 -16.32 18.37 -5.62
C ALA A 313 -14.91 17.90 -6.01
N ARG A 314 -14.84 16.70 -6.57
CA ARG A 314 -13.61 16.12 -7.14
C ARG A 314 -12.98 17.01 -8.20
N THR A 315 -11.69 16.83 -8.42
CA THR A 315 -10.95 17.53 -9.50
C THR A 315 -11.21 16.87 -10.86
N ASP A 316 -10.89 17.60 -11.93
CA ASP A 316 -10.91 17.08 -13.31
C ASP A 316 -9.74 16.10 -13.61
N PHE A 317 -8.88 15.85 -12.63
CA PHE A 317 -7.67 15.05 -12.80
C PHE A 317 -7.69 13.76 -11.97
N LEU A 318 -6.99 12.75 -12.49
CA LEU A 318 -6.62 11.53 -11.78
C LEU A 318 -5.11 11.51 -11.57
N LYS A 319 -4.66 10.98 -10.43
CA LYS A 319 -3.24 10.66 -10.19
C LYS A 319 -2.84 9.49 -11.09
N VAL A 320 -1.67 9.57 -11.69
CA VAL A 320 -1.05 8.47 -12.43
C VAL A 320 0.20 8.03 -11.69
N SER A 321 0.26 6.75 -11.32
CA SER A 321 1.46 6.09 -10.81
C SER A 321 2.29 5.60 -11.98
N ILE A 322 3.41 6.27 -12.25
CA ILE A 322 4.35 5.85 -13.28
C ILE A 322 5.61 5.32 -12.60
N ALA A 323 6.06 4.13 -12.99
CA ALA A 323 7.31 3.55 -12.51
C ALA A 323 8.30 3.41 -13.66
N TYR A 324 9.56 3.77 -13.40
CA TYR A 324 10.62 3.73 -14.42
C TYR A 324 11.95 3.22 -13.84
N SER A 325 12.78 2.65 -14.70
CA SER A 325 14.12 2.18 -14.31
C SER A 325 15.05 3.36 -14.01
N ALA A 326 15.66 3.37 -12.83
CA ALA A 326 16.49 4.47 -12.34
C ALA A 326 17.85 4.00 -11.78
N GLY A 327 18.49 3.09 -12.52
CA GLY A 327 19.82 2.59 -12.19
C GLY A 327 19.80 1.44 -11.20
N TRP A 328 20.87 1.31 -10.41
CA TRP A 328 21.14 0.16 -9.55
C TRP A 328 21.51 0.59 -8.14
N LYS A 329 21.15 -0.22 -7.15
CA LYS A 329 21.56 -0.07 -5.75
C LYS A 329 22.06 -1.37 -5.15
N ALA A 330 22.86 -1.23 -4.10
CA ALA A 330 23.15 -2.29 -3.16
C ALA A 330 23.34 -1.71 -1.77
N THR A 331 22.90 -2.44 -0.75
CA THR A 331 23.09 -2.09 0.66
C THR A 331 23.81 -3.23 1.35
N GLY A 332 24.94 -2.93 1.97
CA GLY A 332 25.67 -3.89 2.79
C GLY A 332 25.79 -3.44 4.23
N THR A 333 25.91 -4.41 5.12
CA THR A 333 25.93 -4.19 6.56
C THR A 333 27.10 -4.91 7.23
N LEU A 334 27.64 -4.31 8.29
CA LEU A 334 28.66 -4.88 9.16
C LEU A 334 28.39 -4.44 10.59
N THR A 335 28.40 -5.36 11.55
CA THR A 335 28.18 -5.02 12.97
C THR A 335 29.52 -4.87 13.67
N TYR A 336 29.69 -3.78 14.42
CA TYR A 336 30.87 -3.52 15.24
C TYR A 336 30.49 -3.57 16.72
N SER A 337 31.18 -4.39 17.49
CA SER A 337 30.97 -4.48 18.94
C SER A 337 31.85 -3.50 19.72
N TRP A 338 31.44 -3.26 20.96
CA TRP A 338 32.21 -2.60 22.01
C TRP A 338 33.62 -3.21 22.17
N PRO A 339 34.64 -2.45 22.62
CA PRO A 339 34.65 -0.99 22.89
C PRO A 339 34.52 -0.15 21.62
N ASP A 340 34.19 1.13 21.72
CA ASP A 340 34.28 2.08 20.58
C ASP A 340 33.47 1.70 19.33
N ALA A 341 32.34 1.01 19.48
CA ALA A 341 31.55 0.45 18.38
C ALA A 341 31.29 1.48 17.26
N ALA A 342 30.78 2.67 17.63
CA ALA A 342 30.51 3.76 16.70
C ALA A 342 31.78 4.31 16.02
N ALA A 343 32.89 4.43 16.76
CA ALA A 343 34.15 4.93 16.19
C ALA A 343 34.75 3.94 15.19
N LYS A 344 34.68 2.63 15.47
CA LYS A 344 35.09 1.58 14.54
C LYS A 344 34.23 1.58 13.28
N ALA A 345 32.91 1.71 13.42
CA ALA A 345 32.00 1.76 12.29
C ALA A 345 32.26 2.99 11.39
N LYS A 346 32.46 4.18 11.97
CA LYS A 346 32.89 5.39 11.24
C LYS A 346 34.25 5.21 10.55
N ALA A 347 35.21 4.58 11.22
CA ALA A 347 36.51 4.28 10.62
C ALA A 347 36.40 3.29 9.44
N ALA A 348 35.51 2.31 9.54
CA ALA A 348 35.25 1.34 8.48
C ALA A 348 34.60 2.00 7.25
N ASP A 349 33.62 2.89 7.45
CA ASP A 349 33.04 3.70 6.37
C ASP A 349 34.10 4.54 5.66
N ARG A 350 34.97 5.22 6.42
CA ARG A 350 36.10 5.98 5.87
C ARG A 350 37.02 5.10 5.01
N VAL A 351 37.44 3.93 5.53
CA VAL A 351 38.29 2.99 4.79
C VAL A 351 37.61 2.50 3.52
N LEU A 352 36.30 2.23 3.57
CA LEU A 352 35.52 1.81 2.41
C LEU A 352 35.52 2.90 1.34
N ARG A 353 35.19 4.15 1.70
CA ARG A 353 35.17 5.29 0.79
C ARG A 353 36.53 5.52 0.14
N GLU A 354 37.61 5.53 0.92
CA GLU A 354 38.98 5.65 0.39
C GLU A 354 39.32 4.55 -0.62
N ARG A 355 38.84 3.31 -0.42
CA ARG A 355 39.04 2.22 -1.38
C ARG A 355 38.24 2.41 -2.66
N LEU A 356 36.98 2.82 -2.55
CA LEU A 356 36.12 3.09 -3.70
C LEU A 356 36.69 4.23 -4.55
N ASP A 357 37.20 5.29 -3.91
CA ASP A 357 37.84 6.43 -4.57
C ASP A 357 39.12 6.02 -5.32
N ARG A 358 39.97 5.18 -4.70
CA ARG A 358 41.18 4.64 -5.36
C ARG A 358 40.85 3.79 -6.59
N LEU A 359 39.68 3.17 -6.61
CA LEU A 359 39.17 2.40 -7.75
C LEU A 359 38.53 3.30 -8.83
N GLY A 360 38.39 4.60 -8.57
CA GLY A 360 37.77 5.55 -9.49
C GLY A 360 36.26 5.35 -9.67
N LEU A 361 35.60 4.67 -8.74
CA LEU A 361 34.16 4.41 -8.81
C LEU A 361 33.38 5.68 -8.52
N ARG A 362 32.30 5.90 -9.28
CA ARG A 362 31.38 7.01 -9.08
C ARG A 362 29.99 6.46 -8.78
N PHE A 363 29.34 7.10 -7.81
CA PHE A 363 27.99 6.79 -7.38
C PHE A 363 27.18 8.09 -7.40
N ASP A 364 25.93 8.00 -7.83
CA ASP A 364 24.99 9.12 -7.75
C ASP A 364 24.69 9.46 -6.29
N GLU A 365 24.71 8.44 -5.44
CA GLU A 365 24.51 8.59 -4.00
C GLU A 365 25.19 7.47 -3.21
N MET A 366 25.75 7.82 -2.06
CA MET A 366 26.30 6.86 -1.10
C MET A 366 25.94 7.28 0.33
N ARG A 367 25.07 6.52 0.97
CA ARG A 367 24.60 6.78 2.34
C ARG A 367 25.21 5.81 3.33
N THR A 368 25.50 6.33 4.51
CA THR A 368 26.00 5.56 5.64
C THR A 368 25.14 5.86 6.86
N GLU A 369 24.74 4.80 7.54
CA GLU A 369 23.92 4.85 8.75
C GLU A 369 24.49 3.89 9.79
N LEU A 370 24.35 4.23 11.07
CA LEU A 370 24.69 3.37 12.20
C LEU A 370 23.38 2.93 12.88
N VAL A 371 22.87 1.78 12.44
CA VAL A 371 21.67 1.17 13.02
C VAL A 371 21.94 0.80 14.47
N GLY A 372 21.02 1.23 15.35
CA GLY A 372 21.19 1.21 16.80
C GLY A 372 21.57 2.57 17.41
N TRP A 373 21.85 3.59 16.58
CA TRP A 373 22.13 4.95 17.06
C TRP A 373 21.52 6.05 16.19
N ASP A 374 21.96 6.25 14.95
CA ASP A 374 21.61 7.44 14.14
C ASP A 374 20.79 7.12 12.88
N SER A 375 20.44 5.86 12.63
CA SER A 375 19.81 5.45 11.37
C SER A 375 18.42 6.03 11.10
N THR A 376 17.70 6.49 12.13
CA THR A 376 16.35 7.09 11.99
C THR A 376 16.38 8.61 12.07
N HIS A 377 17.12 9.16 13.03
CA HIS A 377 17.15 10.60 13.32
C HIS A 377 18.35 11.33 12.70
N GLY A 378 19.32 10.60 12.15
CA GLY A 378 20.52 11.15 11.53
C GLY A 378 21.24 12.12 12.47
N ALA A 379 21.51 13.33 11.98
CA ALA A 379 22.17 14.38 12.74
C ALA A 379 21.43 14.79 14.03
N LEU A 380 20.13 14.51 14.15
CA LEU A 380 19.35 14.80 15.36
C LEU A 380 19.59 13.79 16.49
N ALA A 381 20.28 12.68 16.23
CA ALA A 381 20.61 11.66 17.24
C ALA A 381 21.65 12.12 18.27
N GLY A 382 22.33 13.26 18.05
CA GLY A 382 23.40 13.76 18.92
C GLY A 382 24.69 12.94 18.83
N GLU A 383 25.53 13.00 19.86
CA GLU A 383 26.76 12.19 19.96
C GLU A 383 26.46 10.75 20.42
N PRO A 384 27.29 9.76 20.04
CA PRO A 384 27.03 8.37 20.42
C PRO A 384 27.32 8.19 21.92
N PRO A 385 26.47 7.44 22.64
CA PRO A 385 26.82 6.98 23.98
C PRO A 385 28.17 6.24 23.96
N ALA A 386 29.02 6.50 24.96
CA ALA A 386 30.37 5.94 25.04
C ALA A 386 30.37 4.41 25.23
N ASP A 387 29.27 3.87 25.74
CA ASP A 387 29.06 2.48 26.13
C ASP A 387 28.09 1.73 25.20
N LEU A 388 27.86 2.23 23.97
CA LEU A 388 27.08 1.49 22.97
C LEU A 388 27.66 0.06 22.81
N PRO A 389 26.88 -1.00 23.11
CA PRO A 389 27.38 -2.38 23.09
C PRO A 389 27.74 -2.82 21.67
N GLU A 390 27.00 -2.33 20.68
CA GLU A 390 27.23 -2.55 19.26
C GLU A 390 26.51 -1.50 18.42
N VAL A 391 26.98 -1.31 17.19
CA VAL A 391 26.23 -0.63 16.12
C VAL A 391 26.38 -1.43 14.83
N GLN A 392 25.35 -1.41 14.00
CA GLN A 392 25.45 -1.93 12.63
C GLN A 392 25.74 -0.79 11.66
N LEU A 393 26.93 -0.79 11.08
CA LEU A 393 27.26 0.00 9.91
C LEU A 393 26.42 -0.50 8.74
N ARG A 394 25.60 0.38 8.17
CA ARG A 394 24.83 0.14 6.95
C ARG A 394 25.26 1.14 5.89
N VAL A 395 25.76 0.63 4.77
CA VAL A 395 26.22 1.46 3.64
C VAL A 395 25.42 1.09 2.40
N GLY A 396 24.74 2.08 1.83
CA GLY A 396 23.99 1.97 0.59
C GLY A 396 24.65 2.80 -0.51
N VAL A 397 24.74 2.25 -1.72
CA VAL A 397 25.14 3.00 -2.92
C VAL A 397 24.05 2.95 -3.98
N ARG A 398 23.97 4.01 -4.78
CA ARG A 398 23.19 4.09 -6.03
C ARG A 398 24.11 4.55 -7.16
N ALA A 399 24.02 3.89 -8.32
CA ALA A 399 24.64 4.34 -9.56
C ALA A 399 23.82 3.90 -10.78
N ASP A 400 23.86 4.66 -11.86
CA ASP A 400 23.32 4.25 -13.17
C ASP A 400 23.99 2.96 -13.70
N GLU A 401 25.30 2.81 -13.47
CA GLU A 401 26.06 1.65 -13.93
C GLU A 401 26.04 0.50 -12.92
N ARG A 402 25.46 -0.63 -13.34
CA ARG A 402 25.43 -1.87 -12.56
C ARG A 402 26.82 -2.32 -12.10
N ALA A 403 27.84 -2.18 -12.94
CA ALA A 403 29.19 -2.65 -12.67
C ALA A 403 29.83 -1.93 -11.46
N SER A 404 29.57 -0.64 -11.31
CA SER A 404 30.05 0.17 -10.18
C SER A 404 29.45 -0.32 -8.86
N VAL A 405 28.14 -0.60 -8.86
CA VAL A 405 27.43 -1.16 -7.69
C VAL A 405 27.93 -2.57 -7.39
N GLU A 406 28.10 -3.42 -8.39
CA GLU A 406 28.67 -4.77 -8.22
C GLU A 406 30.09 -4.71 -7.63
N ARG A 407 30.92 -3.74 -8.04
CA ARG A 407 32.25 -3.58 -7.46
C ARG A 407 32.17 -3.16 -5.99
N PHE A 408 31.29 -2.24 -5.63
CA PHE A 408 31.05 -1.88 -4.22
C PHE A 408 30.74 -3.11 -3.35
N THR A 409 29.88 -4.03 -3.82
CA THR A 409 29.53 -5.24 -3.05
C THR A 409 30.75 -6.14 -2.73
N ARG A 410 31.83 -6.02 -3.51
CA ARG A 410 33.08 -6.77 -3.33
C ARG A 410 34.05 -6.06 -2.38
N GLU A 411 33.88 -4.75 -2.14
CA GLU A 411 34.76 -3.95 -1.27
C GLU A 411 34.29 -3.92 0.20
N ILE A 412 33.00 -4.15 0.45
CA ILE A 412 32.48 -4.13 1.83
C ILE A 412 32.91 -5.36 2.64
N ALA A 413 32.78 -6.57 2.10
CA ALA A 413 33.09 -7.80 2.82
C ALA A 413 34.57 -7.91 3.29
N PRO A 414 35.58 -7.46 2.52
CA PRO A 414 36.98 -7.43 2.97
C PRO A 414 37.23 -6.65 4.27
N LEU A 415 36.37 -5.71 4.67
CA LEU A 415 36.52 -4.98 5.93
C LEU A 415 36.50 -5.90 7.16
N VAL A 416 35.99 -7.13 7.02
CA VAL A 416 36.01 -8.15 8.09
C VAL A 416 37.43 -8.49 8.54
N LEU A 417 38.35 -8.58 7.58
CA LEU A 417 39.75 -8.97 7.85
C LEU A 417 40.73 -7.82 7.64
N THR A 418 40.30 -6.76 6.96
CA THR A 418 41.17 -5.65 6.54
C THR A 418 40.62 -4.27 6.94
N GLY A 419 39.73 -4.24 7.93
CA GLY A 419 39.15 -3.03 8.52
C GLY A 419 39.33 -2.98 10.04
N PRO A 420 38.61 -2.10 10.74
CA PRO A 420 38.60 -2.02 12.20
C PRO A 420 38.21 -3.36 12.86
N PRO A 421 38.68 -3.64 14.09
CA PRO A 421 38.51 -4.93 14.74
C PRO A 421 37.07 -5.17 15.21
N SER A 422 36.81 -6.39 15.72
CA SER A 422 35.56 -6.82 16.37
C SER A 422 34.31 -6.66 15.50
N VAL A 423 34.49 -6.93 14.21
CA VAL A 423 33.44 -6.93 13.20
C VAL A 423 32.77 -8.31 13.10
N THR A 424 31.45 -8.32 13.03
CA THR A 424 30.60 -9.49 12.87
C THR A 424 29.47 -9.18 11.87
N GLY A 425 28.49 -10.08 11.73
CA GLY A 425 27.31 -9.86 10.88
C GLY A 425 27.57 -10.03 9.38
N PHE A 426 28.75 -10.50 8.97
CA PHE A 426 29.12 -10.69 7.55
C PHE A 426 28.57 -11.99 6.92
N ALA A 427 27.90 -12.84 7.70
CA ALA A 427 27.43 -14.16 7.26
C ALA A 427 26.34 -14.13 6.18
N GLY A 428 25.71 -12.96 5.93
CA GLY A 428 24.72 -12.76 4.87
C GLY A 428 25.28 -12.80 3.44
N GLY A 429 26.60 -12.91 3.27
CA GLY A 429 27.26 -12.91 1.96
C GLY A 429 27.38 -11.51 1.36
N ARG A 430 27.69 -11.43 0.07
CA ARG A 430 27.79 -10.14 -0.63
C ARG A 430 26.39 -9.51 -0.77
N PRO A 431 26.27 -8.17 -0.60
CA PRO A 431 25.04 -7.46 -0.91
C PRO A 431 24.50 -7.80 -2.29
N ARG A 432 23.19 -7.97 -2.41
CA ARG A 432 22.55 -8.18 -3.72
C ARG A 432 22.45 -6.84 -4.44
N VAL A 433 22.88 -6.83 -5.70
CA VAL A 433 22.64 -5.70 -6.61
C VAL A 433 21.21 -5.75 -7.11
N GLN A 434 20.49 -4.66 -6.96
CA GLN A 434 19.08 -4.52 -7.30
C GLN A 434 18.89 -3.35 -8.26
N GLU A 435 18.06 -3.54 -9.28
CA GLU A 435 17.60 -2.43 -10.11
C GLU A 435 16.62 -1.56 -9.32
N ILE A 436 16.80 -0.24 -9.42
CA ILE A 436 15.93 0.76 -8.80
C ILE A 436 14.74 1.00 -9.71
N MET A 437 13.54 0.89 -9.15
CA MET A 437 12.34 1.45 -9.73
C MET A 437 12.06 2.77 -9.05
N ALA A 438 12.18 3.86 -9.79
CA ALA A 438 11.78 5.17 -9.31
C ALA A 438 10.32 5.42 -9.64
N TYR A 439 9.73 6.31 -8.86
CA TYR A 439 8.34 6.70 -8.94
C TYR A 439 8.21 8.07 -9.59
N TRP A 440 7.22 8.21 -10.47
CA TRP A 440 6.88 9.45 -11.14
C TRP A 440 5.39 9.70 -10.95
N PRO A 441 5.00 10.52 -9.96
CA PRO A 441 3.62 10.95 -9.77
C PRO A 441 3.29 12.03 -10.80
N ALA A 442 2.21 11.81 -11.54
CA ALA A 442 1.68 12.77 -12.51
C ALA A 442 0.15 12.90 -12.37
N LEU A 443 -0.41 13.92 -13.01
CA LEU A 443 -1.85 14.10 -13.17
C LEU A 443 -2.24 13.94 -14.63
N ILE A 444 -3.41 13.35 -14.88
CA ILE A 444 -4.02 13.23 -16.20
C ILE A 444 -5.50 13.60 -16.11
N GLU A 445 -6.07 14.18 -17.17
CA GLU A 445 -7.50 14.46 -17.20
C GLU A 445 -8.32 13.17 -17.11
N ARG A 446 -9.36 13.17 -16.31
CA ARG A 446 -10.24 12.00 -16.17
C ARG A 446 -10.96 11.65 -17.48
N SER A 447 -11.23 12.66 -18.32
CA SER A 447 -11.91 12.54 -19.62
C SER A 447 -11.22 11.58 -20.60
N VAL A 448 -9.90 11.38 -20.47
CA VAL A 448 -9.13 10.48 -21.34
C VAL A 448 -8.91 9.08 -20.75
N VAL A 449 -9.28 8.89 -19.48
CA VAL A 449 -9.17 7.61 -18.74
C VAL A 449 -10.54 6.95 -18.59
N GLU A 450 -11.52 7.65 -18.03
CA GLU A 450 -12.82 7.09 -17.64
C GLU A 450 -13.59 6.40 -18.77
N PRO A 451 -13.61 6.90 -20.03
CA PRO A 451 -14.28 6.21 -21.13
C PRO A 451 -13.69 4.84 -21.48
N HIS A 452 -12.48 4.53 -20.99
CA HIS A 452 -11.78 3.28 -21.22
C HIS A 452 -11.90 2.30 -20.05
N LEU A 453 -12.59 2.69 -18.97
CA LEU A 453 -12.88 1.79 -17.86
C LEU A 453 -13.91 0.75 -18.29
N VAL A 454 -13.54 -0.52 -18.14
CA VAL A 454 -14.37 -1.66 -18.52
C VAL A 454 -14.62 -2.52 -17.30
N VAL A 455 -15.89 -2.89 -17.11
CA VAL A 455 -16.36 -3.80 -16.07
C VAL A 455 -16.95 -5.04 -16.74
N ASP A 456 -16.33 -6.19 -16.49
CA ASP A 456 -16.80 -7.49 -16.94
C ASP A 456 -17.19 -8.32 -15.71
N VAL A 457 -18.36 -8.95 -15.70
CA VAL A 457 -18.73 -9.93 -14.66
C VAL A 457 -18.85 -11.31 -15.27
N LYS A 458 -18.22 -12.30 -14.65
CA LYS A 458 -18.21 -13.69 -15.11
C LYS A 458 -18.62 -14.62 -13.99
N GLU A 459 -19.39 -15.64 -14.33
CA GLU A 459 -19.68 -16.75 -13.43
C GLU A 459 -18.40 -17.56 -13.18
N VAL A 460 -18.26 -18.05 -11.94
CA VAL A 460 -17.16 -18.91 -11.48
C VAL A 460 -17.28 -20.32 -12.04
#